data_AF-A0A1Y3NI63-F1
#
_entry.id   AF-A0A1Y3NI63-F1
#
_cell.length_a   1.000
_cell.length_b   1.000
_cell.length_c   1.000
_cell.angle_alpha   90.00
_cell.angle_beta   90.00
_cell.angle_gamma   90.00
#
_symmetry.space_group_name_H-M   'P 1'
#
loop_
_entity.id
_entity.type
_entity.pdbx_description
1 polymer ?
#
loop_
_entity_poly.entity_id
_entity_poly.type
_entity_poly.pdbx_seq_one_letter_code
_entity_poly.pdbx_strand_id
1 'polypeptide(L)'
;MYLWIIIFLFSRVYPKEITVKTSDELTEAVYGNNTVIVDGEINLKDEILLQPGKSGTVHLIIRGLHRKKSVISFSDLTKGLTFDNVTSVEIENITIRGRLNFKGQDYVKVHEVDHYGIFDTTRIGSNGYVHIKNYLFEPQTQKARANSVKFNSGRTIIENSEFIGNPGSTESLIKYVGKTDSVNDLSILNSKFDGNYLTSAVIVQVGNVTIQNCIFYNGFSKNKG
;
A
#
# COMPACT_ATOMS: atom_id res chain seq x y z
N MET A 1 -6.80 20.34 54.24
CA MET A 1 -7.23 19.27 53.30
C MET A 1 -7.00 19.81 51.89
N TYR A 2 -5.84 19.53 51.29
CA TYR A 2 -5.47 20.05 49.96
C TYR A 2 -5.77 18.98 48.90
N LEU A 3 -6.75 19.28 48.06
CA LEU A 3 -7.15 18.47 46.91
C LEU A 3 -6.10 18.68 45.79
N TRP A 4 -5.16 17.76 45.66
CA TRP A 4 -4.24 17.71 44.53
C TRP A 4 -4.97 17.15 43.31
N ILE A 5 -5.43 18.03 42.43
CA ILE A 5 -5.88 17.65 41.09
C ILE A 5 -4.61 17.39 40.27
N ILE A 6 -4.25 16.12 40.11
CA ILE A 6 -3.27 15.68 39.13
C ILE A 6 -3.94 15.78 37.76
N ILE A 7 -3.73 16.89 37.07
CA ILE A 7 -4.07 17.02 35.65
C ILE A 7 -3.04 16.20 34.87
N PHE A 8 -3.38 14.94 34.58
CA PHE A 8 -2.71 14.17 33.54
C PHE A 8 -3.02 14.83 32.19
N LEU A 9 -2.17 15.77 31.80
CA LEU A 9 -2.08 16.22 30.41
C LEU A 9 -1.56 15.04 29.59
N PHE A 10 -2.46 14.20 29.10
CA PHE A 10 -2.22 13.39 27.92
C PHE A 10 -1.98 14.38 26.77
N SER A 11 -0.75 14.87 26.64
CA SER A 11 -0.29 15.47 25.40
C SER A 11 -0.35 14.34 24.38
N ARG A 12 -1.45 14.29 23.62
CA ARG A 12 -1.51 13.49 22.41
C ARG A 12 -0.38 14.02 21.54
N VAL A 13 0.71 13.26 21.43
CA VAL A 13 1.78 13.54 20.49
C VAL A 13 1.20 13.27 19.11
N TYR A 14 0.58 14.30 18.53
CA TYR A 14 0.14 14.23 17.15
C TYR A 14 1.39 14.18 16.26
N PRO A 15 1.39 13.33 15.23
CA PRO A 15 2.49 13.30 14.27
C PRO A 15 2.69 14.70 13.69
N LYS A 16 3.96 15.10 13.53
CA LYS A 16 4.30 16.41 12.98
C LYS A 16 3.87 16.46 11.51
N GLU A 17 3.07 17.45 11.14
CA GLU A 17 2.73 17.66 9.74
C GLU A 17 3.87 18.40 9.01
N ILE A 18 4.29 17.89 7.86
CA ILE A 18 5.37 18.45 7.05
C ILE A 18 4.89 18.49 5.59
N THR A 19 4.81 19.68 5.01
CA THR A 19 4.52 19.83 3.57
C THR A 19 5.80 19.77 2.76
N VAL A 20 5.80 18.98 1.70
CA VAL A 20 6.95 18.72 0.84
C VAL A 20 6.61 18.99 -0.62
N LYS A 21 7.56 19.55 -1.35
CA LYS A 21 7.47 19.93 -2.78
C LYS A 21 8.67 19.42 -3.58
N THR A 22 9.72 18.97 -2.91
CA THR A 22 10.95 18.48 -3.54
C THR A 22 11.31 17.07 -3.09
N SER A 23 12.21 16.41 -3.84
CA SER A 23 12.71 15.08 -3.49
C SER A 23 13.42 15.04 -2.13
N ASP A 24 14.17 16.10 -1.82
CA ASP A 24 15.02 16.15 -0.63
C ASP A 24 14.15 16.35 0.60
N GLU A 25 13.17 17.26 0.53
CA GLU A 25 12.15 17.45 1.57
C GLU A 25 11.34 16.18 1.83
N LEU A 26 10.92 15.47 0.77
CA LEU A 26 10.22 14.20 0.92
C LEU A 26 11.11 13.16 1.60
N THR A 27 12.35 13.02 1.14
CA THR A 27 13.31 12.04 1.68
C THR A 27 13.56 12.30 3.16
N GLU A 28 13.73 13.56 3.57
CA GLU A 28 13.90 13.91 4.99
C GLU A 28 12.61 13.68 5.80
N ALA A 29 11.47 14.13 5.29
CA ALA A 29 10.20 14.13 6.02
C ALA A 29 9.68 12.72 6.32
N VAL A 30 10.03 11.72 5.51
CA VAL A 30 9.59 10.34 5.75
C VAL A 30 10.35 9.66 6.91
N TYR A 31 11.54 10.13 7.29
CA TYR A 31 12.29 9.57 8.42
C TYR A 31 11.79 10.13 9.76
N GLY A 32 10.58 9.72 10.17
CA GLY A 32 10.03 10.09 11.47
C GLY A 32 8.56 9.70 11.67
N ASN A 33 8.02 10.10 12.82
CA ASN A 33 6.59 10.00 13.12
C ASN A 33 5.84 11.22 12.58
N ASN A 34 5.75 11.29 11.26
CA ASN A 34 5.28 12.46 10.55
C ASN A 34 4.02 12.17 9.73
N THR A 35 3.26 13.22 9.50
CA THR A 35 2.29 13.30 8.40
C THR A 35 2.94 14.11 7.29
N VAL A 36 3.33 13.45 6.21
CA VAL A 36 3.96 14.06 5.04
C VAL A 36 2.88 14.46 4.05
N ILE A 37 2.82 15.75 3.70
CA ILE A 37 1.84 16.33 2.78
C ILE A 37 2.54 16.68 1.47
N VAL A 38 2.21 15.98 0.39
CA VAL A 38 2.80 16.20 -0.94
C VAL A 38 2.01 17.27 -1.68
N ASP A 39 2.66 18.40 -1.95
CA ASP A 39 2.10 19.54 -2.70
C ASP A 39 2.78 19.67 -4.07
N GLY A 40 2.21 18.98 -5.06
CA GLY A 40 2.70 18.96 -6.43
C GLY A 40 3.35 17.64 -6.83
N GLU A 41 4.17 17.70 -7.88
CA GLU A 41 4.84 16.53 -8.44
C GLU A 41 6.30 16.44 -8.00
N ILE A 42 6.66 15.32 -7.38
CA ILE A 42 8.00 15.01 -6.91
C ILE A 42 8.53 13.83 -7.73
N ASN A 43 9.65 14.07 -8.43
CA ASN A 43 10.34 13.07 -9.23
C ASN A 43 11.62 12.60 -8.53
N LEU A 44 11.71 11.31 -8.24
CA LEU A 44 12.83 10.68 -7.55
C LEU A 44 13.69 9.84 -8.47
N LYS A 45 15.00 9.90 -8.27
CA LYS A 45 15.96 9.04 -8.96
C LYS A 45 16.17 7.71 -8.25
N ASP A 46 16.08 7.74 -6.93
CA ASP A 46 16.44 6.63 -6.07
C ASP A 46 15.28 6.14 -5.22
N GLU A 47 15.42 4.90 -4.74
CA GLU A 47 14.47 4.29 -3.82
C GLU A 47 14.58 4.97 -2.45
N ILE A 48 13.44 5.22 -1.81
CA ILE A 48 13.40 5.63 -0.41
C ILE A 48 13.18 4.37 0.43
N LEU A 49 14.17 4.03 1.25
CA LEU A 49 14.09 2.95 2.24
C LEU A 49 13.89 3.55 3.63
N LEU A 50 12.73 3.27 4.23
CA LEU A 50 12.42 3.64 5.60
C LEU A 50 12.61 2.42 6.49
N GLN A 51 13.63 2.47 7.33
CA GLN A 51 13.94 1.41 8.27
C GLN A 51 14.24 2.03 9.64
N PRO A 52 13.23 2.22 10.51
CA PRO A 52 13.49 2.68 11.86
C PRO A 52 14.42 1.72 12.61
N GLY A 53 15.29 2.27 13.44
CA GLY A 53 16.15 1.48 14.33
C GLY A 53 15.34 0.64 15.33
N LYS A 54 16.02 -0.26 16.04
CA LYS A 54 15.46 -1.37 16.86
C LYS A 54 14.45 -1.02 17.97
N SER A 55 14.07 0.24 18.21
CA SER A 55 13.31 0.61 19.43
C SER A 55 12.22 1.67 19.25
N GLY A 56 11.77 1.97 18.02
CA GLY A 56 10.74 2.98 17.79
C GLY A 56 9.47 2.40 17.19
N THR A 57 8.32 2.72 17.79
CA THR A 57 7.03 2.61 17.11
C THR A 57 6.96 3.74 16.08
N VAL A 58 6.93 3.39 14.78
CA VAL A 58 6.85 4.38 13.71
C VAL A 58 5.48 4.38 13.05
N HIS A 59 4.84 5.54 13.08
CA HIS A 59 3.56 5.80 12.43
C HIS A 59 3.77 6.88 11.38
N LEU A 60 3.61 6.51 10.11
CA LEU A 60 3.80 7.42 8.98
C LEU A 60 2.51 7.56 8.20
N ILE A 61 2.15 8.80 7.88
CA ILE A 61 1.09 9.12 6.94
C ILE A 61 1.72 9.87 5.77
N ILE A 62 1.48 9.42 4.54
CA ILE A 62 1.84 10.14 3.32
C ILE A 62 0.54 10.50 2.60
N ARG A 63 0.21 11.78 2.55
CA ARG A 63 -1.01 12.26 1.89
C ARG A 63 -0.72 13.28 0.81
N GLY A 64 -1.48 13.24 -0.26
CA GLY A 64 -1.54 14.35 -1.21
C GLY A 64 -2.57 15.39 -0.79
N LEU A 65 -2.36 16.65 -1.21
CA LEU A 65 -3.43 17.65 -1.19
C LEU A 65 -4.51 17.32 -2.22
N HIS A 66 -4.11 16.76 -3.36
CA HIS A 66 -5.02 16.40 -4.45
C HIS A 66 -4.53 15.14 -5.16
N ARG A 67 -5.32 14.07 -5.16
CA ARG A 67 -5.00 12.77 -5.79
C ARG A 67 -4.32 12.85 -7.16
N LYS A 68 -4.79 13.73 -8.05
CA LYS A 68 -4.28 13.85 -9.43
C LYS A 68 -3.11 14.84 -9.61
N LYS A 69 -2.83 15.70 -8.62
CA LYS A 69 -1.77 16.74 -8.71
C LYS A 69 -0.63 16.51 -7.73
N SER A 70 -0.90 15.82 -6.62
CA SER A 70 0.09 15.31 -5.70
C SER A 70 0.62 13.99 -6.25
N VAL A 71 1.82 14.01 -6.79
CA VAL A 71 2.40 12.87 -7.51
C VAL A 71 3.78 12.56 -6.93
N ILE A 72 4.01 11.31 -6.54
CA ILE A 72 5.34 10.78 -6.29
C ILE A 72 5.68 9.84 -7.45
N SER A 73 6.76 10.12 -8.15
CA SER A 73 7.17 9.37 -9.33
C SER A 73 8.65 8.99 -9.25
N PHE A 74 8.98 7.76 -9.66
CA PHE A 74 10.35 7.27 -9.71
C PHE A 74 10.80 7.14 -11.17
N SER A 75 11.98 7.67 -11.49
CA SER A 75 12.56 7.58 -12.84
C SER A 75 12.75 6.13 -13.30
N ASP A 76 13.14 5.23 -12.40
CA ASP A 76 13.03 3.78 -12.57
C ASP A 76 11.83 3.28 -11.76
N LEU A 77 10.77 2.86 -12.44
CA LEU A 77 9.53 2.42 -11.82
C LEU A 77 9.65 1.09 -11.04
N THR A 78 10.80 0.41 -11.10
CA THR A 78 11.12 -0.70 -10.18
C THR A 78 11.55 -0.25 -8.79
N LYS A 79 12.00 1.01 -8.67
CA LYS A 79 12.26 1.68 -7.41
C LYS A 79 10.96 2.25 -6.85
N GLY A 80 10.98 2.64 -5.58
CA GLY A 80 9.77 3.06 -4.91
C GLY A 80 9.98 3.44 -3.46
N LEU A 81 8.90 3.33 -2.69
CA LEU A 81 8.90 3.46 -1.25
C LEU A 81 8.96 2.05 -0.66
N THR A 82 10.00 1.76 0.13
CA THR A 82 10.08 0.54 0.94
C THR A 82 10.01 0.91 2.42
N PHE A 83 9.04 0.33 3.10
CA PHE A 83 8.83 0.45 4.54
C PHE A 83 9.26 -0.86 5.21
N ASP A 84 10.26 -0.83 6.09
CA ASP A 84 10.81 -2.02 6.73
C ASP A 84 10.76 -1.91 8.25
N ASN A 85 9.86 -2.68 8.88
CA ASN A 85 9.54 -2.67 10.30
C ASN A 85 9.05 -1.30 10.81
N VAL A 86 8.35 -0.57 9.95
CA VAL A 86 7.50 0.57 10.35
C VAL A 86 6.21 0.00 10.94
N THR A 87 5.74 0.49 12.09
CA THR A 87 4.56 -0.06 12.77
C THR A 87 3.29 0.12 11.94
N SER A 88 3.04 1.35 11.48
CA SER A 88 1.90 1.64 10.60
C SER A 88 2.26 2.60 9.48
N VAL A 89 1.71 2.33 8.30
CA VAL A 89 1.79 3.24 7.15
C VAL A 89 0.40 3.51 6.60
N GLU A 90 0.06 4.78 6.44
CA GLU A 90 -1.12 5.24 5.71
C GLU A 90 -0.70 6.05 4.49
N ILE A 91 -1.25 5.74 3.32
CA ILE A 91 -1.05 6.50 2.08
C ILE A 91 -2.41 6.92 1.55
N GLU A 92 -2.61 8.22 1.33
CA GLU A 92 -3.93 8.74 0.94
C GLU A 92 -3.92 9.88 -0.08
N ASN A 93 -4.99 9.98 -0.87
CA ASN A 93 -5.28 11.11 -1.77
C ASN A 93 -4.08 11.53 -2.65
N ILE A 94 -3.39 10.56 -3.26
CA ILE A 94 -2.13 10.79 -4.00
C ILE A 94 -2.01 9.86 -5.22
N THR A 95 -1.23 10.27 -6.22
CA THR A 95 -0.78 9.38 -7.31
C THR A 95 0.64 8.90 -7.03
N ILE A 96 0.87 7.60 -7.13
CA ILE A 96 2.20 6.98 -7.00
C ILE A 96 2.57 6.30 -8.32
N ARG A 97 3.75 6.59 -8.85
CA ARG A 97 4.35 5.90 -10.01
C ARG A 97 5.66 5.24 -9.58
N GLY A 98 5.62 3.96 -9.25
CA GLY A 98 6.76 3.21 -8.71
C GLY A 98 6.31 2.06 -7.81
N ARG A 99 7.24 1.47 -7.06
CA ARG A 99 6.94 0.38 -6.14
C ARG A 99 6.41 0.89 -4.78
N LEU A 100 5.44 0.20 -4.22
CA LEU A 100 5.08 0.28 -2.79
C LEU A 100 5.38 -1.07 -2.15
N ASN A 101 6.28 -1.09 -1.18
CA ASN A 101 6.79 -2.32 -0.58
C ASN A 101 6.73 -2.22 0.94
N PHE A 102 5.91 -3.07 1.55
CA PHE A 102 5.64 -3.09 2.98
C PHE A 102 6.25 -4.37 3.57
N LYS A 103 7.30 -4.25 4.37
CA LYS A 103 7.94 -5.34 5.09
C LYS A 103 7.74 -5.19 6.60
N GLY A 104 7.06 -6.13 7.24
CA GLY A 104 7.01 -6.18 8.71
C GLY A 104 6.06 -5.20 9.39
N GLN A 105 5.06 -4.65 8.67
CA GLN A 105 4.06 -3.75 9.26
C GLN A 105 2.98 -4.52 10.02
N ASP A 106 2.46 -3.89 11.07
CA ASP A 106 1.22 -4.31 11.73
C ASP A 106 0.00 -3.71 11.05
N TYR A 107 0.12 -2.51 10.48
CA TYR A 107 -0.98 -1.82 9.82
C TYR A 107 -0.54 -1.14 8.52
N VAL A 108 -1.25 -1.41 7.43
CA VAL A 108 -1.10 -0.73 6.16
C VAL A 108 -2.48 -0.27 5.70
N LYS A 109 -2.63 1.01 5.41
CA LYS A 109 -3.83 1.55 4.78
C LYS A 109 -3.46 2.36 3.56
N VAL A 110 -4.04 2.03 2.42
CA VAL A 110 -3.84 2.78 1.17
C VAL A 110 -5.22 3.12 0.62
N HIS A 111 -5.56 4.40 0.57
CA HIS A 111 -6.90 4.79 0.16
C HIS A 111 -6.96 6.07 -0.67
N GLU A 112 -7.87 6.09 -1.65
CA GLU A 112 -7.97 7.21 -2.59
C GLU A 112 -6.68 7.47 -3.39
N VAL A 113 -6.00 6.38 -3.78
CA VAL A 113 -4.72 6.42 -4.49
C VAL A 113 -4.84 5.91 -5.92
N ASP A 114 -4.18 6.61 -6.85
CA ASP A 114 -3.86 6.06 -8.17
C ASP A 114 -2.43 5.50 -8.14
N HIS A 115 -2.26 4.20 -8.41
CA HIS A 115 -0.96 3.55 -8.34
C HIS A 115 -0.61 2.88 -9.66
N TYR A 116 0.49 3.37 -10.24
CA TYR A 116 1.11 2.82 -11.44
C TYR A 116 2.42 2.13 -11.05
N GLY A 117 2.42 0.80 -10.91
CA GLY A 117 3.64 0.09 -10.51
C GLY A 117 3.43 -1.27 -9.89
N ILE A 118 4.13 -1.53 -8.78
CA ILE A 118 4.14 -2.82 -8.06
C ILE A 118 3.76 -2.58 -6.61
N PHE A 119 2.89 -3.42 -6.06
CA PHE A 119 2.54 -3.42 -4.65
C PHE A 119 2.89 -4.76 -4.01
N ASP A 120 3.69 -4.75 -2.95
CA ASP A 120 4.10 -5.97 -2.23
C ASP A 120 3.96 -5.77 -0.71
N THR A 121 3.35 -6.72 -0.02
CA THR A 121 3.51 -6.87 1.43
C THR A 121 4.31 -8.12 1.77
N THR A 122 5.19 -8.09 2.75
CA THR A 122 5.92 -9.27 3.23
C THR A 122 6.08 -9.22 4.74
N ARG A 123 6.10 -10.39 5.38
CA ARG A 123 6.30 -10.51 6.83
C ARG A 123 5.33 -9.66 7.66
N ILE A 124 4.12 -9.41 7.16
CA ILE A 124 3.06 -8.76 7.93
C ILE A 124 2.88 -9.53 9.24
N GLY A 125 2.73 -8.79 10.35
CA GLY A 125 2.60 -9.36 11.69
C GLY A 125 1.48 -10.41 11.75
N SER A 126 1.50 -11.30 12.74
CA SER A 126 0.48 -12.35 12.89
C SER A 126 -0.95 -11.79 13.04
N ASN A 127 -1.08 -10.57 13.54
CA ASN A 127 -2.31 -9.78 13.64
C ASN A 127 -2.33 -8.61 12.66
N GLY A 128 -1.44 -8.61 11.67
CA GLY A 128 -1.27 -7.49 10.78
C GLY A 128 -2.46 -7.31 9.85
N TYR A 129 -2.73 -6.06 9.51
CA TYR A 129 -3.92 -5.64 8.79
C TYR A 129 -3.56 -4.75 7.60
N VAL A 130 -4.10 -5.08 6.44
CA VAL A 130 -3.92 -4.34 5.19
C VAL A 130 -5.28 -3.91 4.68
N HIS A 131 -5.47 -2.61 4.45
CA HIS A 131 -6.72 -2.05 3.95
C HIS A 131 -6.49 -1.20 2.72
N ILE A 132 -7.07 -1.62 1.60
CA ILE A 132 -7.00 -0.94 0.32
C ILE A 132 -8.41 -0.44 -0.02
N LYS A 133 -8.58 0.86 -0.29
CA LYS A 133 -9.91 1.44 -0.54
C LYS A 133 -9.91 2.53 -1.60
N ASN A 134 -10.92 2.59 -2.47
CA ASN A 134 -11.01 3.63 -3.52
C ASN A 134 -9.73 3.73 -4.36
N TYR A 135 -9.07 2.60 -4.56
CA TYR A 135 -7.73 2.47 -5.13
C TYR A 135 -7.83 2.11 -6.60
N LEU A 136 -7.08 2.83 -7.45
CA LEU A 136 -6.92 2.48 -8.86
C LEU A 136 -5.52 1.93 -9.06
N PHE A 137 -5.42 0.69 -9.55
CA PHE A 137 -4.17 0.03 -9.83
C PHE A 137 -3.99 -0.25 -11.32
N GLU A 138 -2.84 0.16 -11.83
CA GLU A 138 -2.37 -0.19 -13.16
C GLU A 138 -0.90 -0.67 -13.09
N PRO A 139 -0.58 -1.87 -13.59
CA PRO A 139 0.79 -2.35 -13.65
C PRO A 139 1.60 -1.51 -14.65
N GLN A 140 2.93 -1.58 -14.56
CA GLN A 140 3.80 -0.97 -15.55
C GLN A 140 4.22 -1.97 -16.65
N THR A 141 4.14 -1.55 -17.91
CA THR A 141 4.11 -2.40 -19.12
C THR A 141 5.39 -3.16 -19.47
N GLN A 142 6.54 -2.86 -18.87
CA GLN A 142 7.83 -3.45 -19.27
C GLN A 142 8.48 -4.36 -18.24
N LYS A 143 8.05 -4.30 -16.97
CA LYS A 143 8.69 -5.01 -15.85
C LYS A 143 7.69 -5.55 -14.82
N ALA A 144 6.39 -5.54 -15.14
CA ALA A 144 5.42 -6.18 -14.26
C ALA A 144 5.83 -7.65 -14.10
N ARG A 145 5.96 -8.05 -12.83
CA ARG A 145 6.31 -9.43 -12.48
C ARG A 145 5.10 -10.31 -12.76
N ALA A 146 5.29 -11.61 -12.57
CA ALA A 146 4.22 -12.58 -12.35
C ALA A 146 2.99 -12.00 -11.61
N ASN A 147 3.22 -11.20 -10.57
CA ASN A 147 2.14 -10.63 -9.75
C ASN A 147 2.31 -9.11 -9.63
N SER A 148 1.19 -8.38 -9.80
CA SER A 148 1.20 -6.91 -9.84
C SER A 148 0.93 -6.31 -8.45
N VAL A 149 -0.01 -6.91 -7.71
CA VAL A 149 -0.30 -6.64 -6.29
C VAL A 149 -0.17 -7.95 -5.52
N LYS A 150 0.73 -8.02 -4.55
CA LYS A 150 0.95 -9.23 -3.74
C LYS A 150 0.79 -8.94 -2.25
N PHE A 151 -0.04 -9.74 -1.61
CA PHE A 151 -0.20 -9.77 -0.16
C PHE A 151 0.40 -11.06 0.40
N ASN A 152 1.23 -10.98 1.44
CA ASN A 152 1.74 -12.15 2.15
C ASN A 152 1.31 -12.11 3.62
N SER A 153 0.32 -12.95 3.98
CA SER A 153 -0.30 -13.10 5.29
C SER A 153 -1.06 -11.87 5.80
N GLY A 154 -1.77 -12.03 6.92
CA GLY A 154 -2.51 -10.97 7.59
C GLY A 154 -3.94 -10.81 7.05
N ARG A 155 -4.75 -10.05 7.78
CA ARG A 155 -6.11 -9.70 7.36
C ARG A 155 -6.04 -8.61 6.31
N THR A 156 -6.52 -8.91 5.11
CA THR A 156 -6.53 -7.98 3.97
C THR A 156 -7.96 -7.66 3.57
N ILE A 157 -8.28 -6.37 3.50
CA ILE A 157 -9.57 -5.86 3.05
C ILE A 157 -9.34 -4.95 1.84
N ILE A 158 -10.04 -5.21 0.75
CA ILE A 158 -10.00 -4.45 -0.50
C ILE A 158 -11.42 -4.01 -0.84
N GLU A 159 -11.65 -2.71 -0.95
CA GLU A 159 -13.00 -2.16 -1.12
C GLU A 159 -13.05 -1.08 -2.20
N ASN A 160 -14.13 -1.07 -2.99
CA ASN A 160 -14.43 0.00 -3.95
C ASN A 160 -13.22 0.34 -4.86
N SER A 161 -12.46 -0.67 -5.26
CA SER A 161 -11.17 -0.48 -5.94
C SER A 161 -11.21 -1.07 -7.36
N GLU A 162 -10.37 -0.55 -8.24
CA GLU A 162 -10.27 -0.97 -9.63
C GLU A 162 -8.83 -1.42 -9.94
N PHE A 163 -8.71 -2.62 -10.53
CA PHE A 163 -7.43 -3.21 -10.92
C PHE A 163 -7.48 -3.52 -12.41
N ILE A 164 -6.58 -2.93 -13.18
CA ILE A 164 -6.56 -3.04 -14.64
C ILE A 164 -5.28 -3.77 -15.04
N GLY A 165 -5.42 -4.83 -15.82
CA GLY A 165 -4.31 -5.59 -16.36
C GLY A 165 -3.65 -4.91 -17.55
N ASN A 166 -2.38 -5.22 -17.74
CA ASN A 166 -1.61 -4.77 -18.88
C ASN A 166 -0.78 -5.93 -19.46
N PRO A 167 -0.12 -5.75 -20.62
CA PRO A 167 0.69 -6.82 -21.23
C PRO A 167 1.87 -7.32 -20.38
N GLY A 168 2.29 -6.57 -19.36
CA GLY A 168 3.37 -6.95 -18.47
C GLY A 168 2.92 -7.82 -17.29
N SER A 169 1.63 -7.88 -16.97
CA SER A 169 1.11 -8.79 -15.94
C SER A 169 1.01 -10.20 -16.52
N THR A 170 1.69 -11.17 -15.90
CA THR A 170 1.79 -12.52 -16.50
C THR A 170 1.17 -13.66 -15.67
N GLU A 171 0.82 -13.47 -14.39
CA GLU A 171 0.03 -14.44 -13.61
C GLU A 171 -1.25 -13.84 -13.07
N SER A 172 -1.16 -12.78 -12.25
CA SER A 172 -2.35 -12.18 -11.62
C SER A 172 -2.28 -10.69 -11.33
N LEU A 173 -3.45 -10.05 -11.26
CA LEU A 173 -3.58 -8.68 -10.73
C LEU A 173 -3.34 -8.70 -9.23
N ILE A 174 -4.05 -9.58 -8.51
CA ILE A 174 -3.89 -9.79 -7.07
C ILE A 174 -3.43 -11.21 -6.79
N LYS A 175 -2.37 -11.35 -5.99
CA LYS A 175 -1.98 -12.60 -5.36
C LYS A 175 -1.97 -12.48 -3.84
N TYR A 176 -2.76 -13.30 -3.18
CA TYR A 176 -2.76 -13.45 -1.73
C TYR A 176 -2.10 -14.76 -1.34
N VAL A 177 -1.11 -14.69 -0.44
CA VAL A 177 -0.38 -15.87 0.06
C VAL A 177 -0.47 -15.88 1.59
N GLY A 178 -1.39 -16.66 2.14
CA GLY A 178 -1.51 -16.87 3.58
C GLY A 178 -0.39 -17.76 4.16
N LYS A 179 -0.33 -17.84 5.50
CA LYS A 179 0.53 -18.78 6.24
C LYS A 179 -0.33 -19.59 7.21
N THR A 180 -0.16 -20.90 7.22
CA THR A 180 -0.96 -21.86 8.02
C THR A 180 -1.21 -21.47 9.47
N ASP A 181 -0.27 -20.80 10.14
CA ASP A 181 -0.35 -20.46 11.58
C ASP A 181 -0.66 -18.98 11.87
N SER A 182 -1.46 -18.33 11.02
CA SER A 182 -1.80 -16.90 11.16
C SER A 182 -3.22 -16.59 10.69
N VAL A 183 -3.74 -15.42 11.08
CA VAL A 183 -4.99 -14.91 10.52
C VAL A 183 -4.78 -14.64 9.04
N ASN A 184 -5.52 -15.36 8.19
CA ASN A 184 -5.43 -15.24 6.74
C ASN A 184 -6.81 -14.99 6.12
N ASP A 185 -7.34 -13.80 6.32
CA ASP A 185 -8.62 -13.43 5.73
C ASP A 185 -8.37 -12.43 4.61
N LEU A 186 -8.87 -12.74 3.41
CA LEU A 186 -8.94 -11.83 2.29
C LEU A 186 -10.42 -11.49 2.03
N SER A 187 -10.78 -10.22 2.15
CA SER A 187 -12.11 -9.73 1.75
C SER A 187 -11.97 -8.73 0.60
N ILE A 188 -12.67 -8.97 -0.50
CA ILE A 188 -12.73 -8.09 -1.67
C ILE A 188 -14.18 -7.70 -1.91
N LEU A 189 -14.49 -6.42 -1.77
CA LEU A 189 -15.85 -5.90 -1.78
C LEU A 189 -16.00 -4.80 -2.85
N ASN A 190 -17.10 -4.83 -3.60
CA ASN A 190 -17.51 -3.77 -4.53
C ASN A 190 -16.38 -3.32 -5.49
N SER A 191 -15.52 -4.24 -5.93
CA SER A 191 -14.30 -3.92 -6.69
C SER A 191 -14.39 -4.42 -8.13
N LYS A 192 -13.63 -3.79 -9.02
CA LYS A 192 -13.57 -4.11 -10.44
C LYS A 192 -12.20 -4.64 -10.83
N PHE A 193 -12.18 -5.68 -11.65
CA PHE A 193 -10.98 -6.30 -12.18
C PHE A 193 -11.08 -6.40 -13.69
N ASP A 194 -10.09 -5.89 -14.42
CA ASP A 194 -9.98 -6.06 -15.88
C ASP A 194 -8.73 -6.88 -16.20
N GLY A 195 -8.89 -8.19 -16.36
CA GLY A 195 -7.82 -9.18 -16.48
C GLY A 195 -7.19 -9.32 -17.88
N ASN A 196 -7.13 -8.26 -18.67
CA ASN A 196 -6.56 -8.28 -20.02
C ASN A 196 -5.21 -9.05 -20.08
N TYR A 197 -4.92 -9.64 -21.25
CA TYR A 197 -3.63 -10.27 -21.57
C TYR A 197 -3.26 -11.54 -20.77
N LEU A 198 -4.22 -12.45 -20.56
CA LEU A 198 -4.03 -13.76 -19.88
C LEU A 198 -3.73 -13.67 -18.37
N THR A 199 -4.07 -12.54 -17.74
CA THR A 199 -3.85 -12.32 -16.30
C THR A 199 -5.07 -12.79 -15.51
N SER A 200 -4.85 -13.66 -14.53
CA SER A 200 -5.92 -14.01 -13.58
C SER A 200 -6.24 -12.81 -12.70
N ALA A 201 -7.52 -12.53 -12.43
CA ALA A 201 -7.86 -11.39 -11.57
C ALA A 201 -7.31 -11.56 -10.15
N VAL A 202 -7.58 -12.71 -9.52
CA VAL A 202 -7.20 -13.00 -8.14
C VAL A 202 -6.68 -14.43 -8.03
N ILE A 203 -5.51 -14.60 -7.42
CA ILE A 203 -4.97 -15.90 -7.00
C ILE A 203 -4.86 -15.90 -5.48
N VAL A 204 -5.38 -16.95 -4.83
CA VAL A 204 -5.26 -17.14 -3.39
C VAL A 204 -4.53 -18.44 -3.11
N GLN A 205 -3.47 -18.37 -2.32
CA GLN A 205 -2.70 -19.50 -1.82
C GLN A 205 -2.82 -19.51 -0.30
N VAL A 206 -3.69 -20.35 0.24
CA VAL A 206 -4.00 -20.47 1.68
C VAL A 206 -4.68 -19.21 2.24
N GLY A 207 -5.88 -19.37 2.83
CA GLY A 207 -6.64 -18.31 3.48
C GLY A 207 -8.14 -18.41 3.25
N ASN A 208 -8.91 -17.75 4.12
CA ASN A 208 -10.35 -17.57 3.95
C ASN A 208 -10.58 -16.40 2.99
N VAL A 209 -11.49 -16.59 2.03
CA VAL A 209 -11.73 -15.60 0.98
C VAL A 209 -13.19 -15.24 0.92
N THR A 210 -13.47 -13.94 0.97
CA THR A 210 -14.79 -13.35 0.73
C THR A 210 -14.67 -12.43 -0.49
N ILE A 211 -15.47 -12.68 -1.52
CA ILE A 211 -15.60 -11.79 -2.68
C ILE A 211 -17.08 -11.44 -2.83
N GLN A 212 -17.42 -10.16 -2.74
CA GLN A 212 -18.80 -9.70 -2.77
C GLN A 212 -18.96 -8.49 -3.68
N ASN A 213 -20.03 -8.50 -4.50
CA ASN A 213 -20.38 -7.39 -5.40
C ASN A 213 -19.24 -6.93 -6.32
N CYS A 214 -18.35 -7.83 -6.71
CA CYS A 214 -17.22 -7.52 -7.58
C CYS A 214 -17.55 -7.78 -9.05
N ILE A 215 -16.90 -7.05 -9.94
CA ILE A 215 -17.05 -7.19 -11.39
C ILE A 215 -15.71 -7.63 -11.98
N PHE A 216 -15.74 -8.66 -12.82
CA PHE A 216 -14.57 -9.22 -13.48
C PHE A 216 -14.75 -9.15 -15.00
N TYR A 217 -13.83 -8.49 -15.68
CA TYR A 217 -13.74 -8.37 -17.15
C TYR A 217 -12.50 -9.11 -17.63
N ASN A 218 -12.54 -9.69 -18.84
CA ASN A 218 -11.39 -10.23 -19.56
C ASN A 218 -10.50 -11.21 -18.79
N GLY A 219 -11.03 -11.93 -17.79
CA GLY A 219 -10.28 -12.91 -16.99
C GLY A 219 -10.00 -14.18 -17.77
N PHE A 220 -8.93 -14.22 -18.56
CA PHE A 220 -8.52 -15.43 -19.27
C PHE A 220 -7.34 -16.08 -18.55
N SER A 221 -7.47 -17.35 -18.17
CA SER A 221 -6.36 -18.20 -17.75
C SER A 221 -6.31 -19.40 -18.68
N LYS A 222 -5.24 -19.53 -19.48
CA LYS A 222 -5.07 -20.69 -20.39
C LYS A 222 -5.00 -22.03 -19.64
N ASN A 223 -4.72 -22.01 -18.33
CA ASN A 223 -4.40 -23.19 -17.55
C ASN A 223 -5.37 -23.50 -16.39
N LYS A 224 -6.29 -22.60 -16.01
CA LYS A 224 -7.23 -22.79 -14.89
C LYS A 224 -8.51 -21.95 -15.06
N GLY A 225 -9.37 -22.37 -15.98
CA GLY A 225 -10.78 -21.99 -15.99
C GLY A 225 -11.56 -22.85 -15.01
#